data_AF-A0A4Y1ZUZ4-F1
#
_entry.id   AF-A0A4Y1ZUZ4-F1
#
_cell.length_a   1.000
_cell.length_b   1.000
_cell.length_c   1.000
_cell.angle_alpha   90.00
_cell.angle_beta   90.00
_cell.angle_gamma   90.00
#
_symmetry.space_group_name_H-M   'P 1'
#
loop_
_entity.id
_entity.type
_entity.pdbx_description
1 polymer ?
#
loop_
_entity_poly.entity_id
_entity_poly.type
_entity_poly.pdbx_seq_one_letter_code
_entity_poly.pdbx_strand_id
1 'polypeptide(L)'
;MGIGTGYPRNSSPNGVMGIETGYPRNSSPNGVMGIETGYPRNSSPNGVMGIETGYPRNSSPNGVMGIETGYPRNSSPNGVM
;
A
#
# COMPACT_ATOMS: atom_id res chain seq x y z
N MET A 1 1.02 -17.00 4.93
CA MET A 1 0.38 -15.94 5.71
C MET A 1 1.36 -15.49 6.77
N GLY A 2 1.79 -14.23 6.76
CA GLY A 2 2.78 -13.69 7.69
C GLY A 2 2.34 -12.34 8.27
N ILE A 3 2.99 -11.93 9.35
CA ILE A 3 2.82 -10.59 9.94
C ILE A 3 4.18 -9.90 9.88
N GLY A 4 4.23 -8.75 9.18
CA GLY A 4 5.47 -7.98 8.99
C GLY A 4 5.36 -6.61 9.65
N THR A 5 6.39 -6.20 10.38
CA THR A 5 6.50 -4.84 10.93
C THR A 5 7.88 -4.25 10.65
N GLY A 6 7.94 -2.99 10.22
CA GLY A 6 9.22 -2.33 9.96
C GLY A 6 9.14 -0.87 9.52
N TYR A 7 10.28 -0.19 9.60
CA TYR A 7 10.44 1.21 9.17
C TYR A 7 11.50 1.34 8.06
N PRO A 8 11.40 0.56 6.96
CA PRO A 8 12.42 0.60 5.93
C PRO A 8 12.38 1.94 5.20
N ARG A 9 13.48 2.35 4.57
CA ARG A 9 13.45 3.58 3.76
C ARG A 9 12.54 3.43 2.53
N ASN A 10 12.49 2.23 1.96
CA ASN A 10 11.69 1.83 0.80
C ASN A 10 11.07 0.45 1.08
N SER A 11 9.78 0.26 0.82
CA SER A 11 9.13 -1.05 0.90
C SER A 11 8.56 -1.44 -0.46
N SER A 12 8.86 -2.64 -0.93
CA SER A 12 8.36 -3.17 -2.21
C SER A 12 8.13 -4.69 -2.12
N PRO A 13 7.23 -5.13 -1.23
CA PRO A 13 6.87 -6.54 -1.12
C PRO A 13 6.21 -7.04 -2.40
N ASN A 14 6.45 -8.30 -2.77
CA ASN A 14 5.86 -8.95 -3.93
C ASN A 14 5.17 -10.26 -3.52
N GLY A 15 3.92 -10.48 -3.93
CA GLY A 15 3.21 -11.75 -3.71
C GLY A 15 2.93 -12.05 -2.23
N VAL A 16 2.69 -11.00 -1.43
CA VAL A 16 2.51 -11.16 0.02
C VAL A 16 1.07 -11.48 0.36
N MET A 17 0.89 -12.42 1.28
CA MET A 17 -0.39 -12.75 1.88
C MET A 17 -0.30 -12.58 3.39
N GLY A 18 -1.05 -11.65 3.98
CA GLY A 18 -1.00 -11.42 5.42
C GLY A 18 -1.27 -9.98 5.84
N ILE A 19 -0.72 -9.60 6.99
CA ILE A 19 -0.85 -8.25 7.56
C ILE A 19 0.53 -7.61 7.57
N GLU A 20 0.66 -6.43 6.97
CA GLU A 20 1.89 -5.66 6.97
C GLU A 20 1.66 -4.28 7.59
N THR A 21 2.55 -3.86 8.47
CA THR A 21 2.52 -2.52 9.05
C THR A 21 3.88 -1.87 8.97
N GLY A 22 3.95 -0.69 8.37
CA GLY A 22 5.22 0.00 8.24
C GLY A 22 5.10 1.44 7.78
N TYR A 23 6.17 2.20 7.97
CA TYR A 23 6.20 3.63 7.64
C TYR A 23 7.36 3.98 6.71
N PRO A 24 7.41 3.39 5.50
CA PRO A 24 8.50 3.68 4.59
C PRO A 24 8.41 5.08 4.03
N ARG A 25 9.49 5.65 3.48
CA ARG A 25 9.34 6.90 2.71
C ARG A 25 8.54 6.64 1.42
N ASN A 26 8.76 5.49 0.81
CA ASN A 26 8.13 5.06 -0.44
C ASN A 26 7.62 3.63 -0.26
N SER A 27 6.34 3.38 -0.58
CA SER A 27 5.75 2.04 -0.63
C SER A 27 5.33 1.73 -2.07
N SER A 28 5.70 0.55 -2.57
CA SER A 28 5.30 0.06 -3.90
C SER A 28 5.09 -1.45 -3.85
N PRO A 29 4.10 -1.93 -3.09
CA PRO A 29 3.75 -3.34 -3.03
C PRO A 29 3.19 -3.83 -4.37
N ASN A 30 3.43 -5.10 -4.71
CA ASN A 30 2.86 -5.74 -5.89
C ASN A 30 2.21 -7.09 -5.53
N GLY A 31 0.97 -7.31 -5.94
CA GLY A 31 0.29 -8.59 -5.76
C GLY A 31 0.08 -8.95 -4.29
N VAL A 32 -0.41 -7.98 -3.49
CA VAL A 32 -0.64 -8.17 -2.05
C VAL A 32 -2.08 -8.57 -1.80
N MET A 33 -2.28 -9.60 -0.99
CA MET A 33 -3.58 -10.03 -0.48
C MET A 33 -3.61 -9.92 1.05
N GLY A 34 -4.40 -8.98 1.59
CA GLY A 34 -4.55 -8.84 3.04
C GLY A 34 -4.72 -7.41 3.52
N ILE A 35 -4.10 -7.07 4.65
CA ILE A 35 -4.22 -5.75 5.28
C ILE A 35 -2.86 -5.07 5.32
N GLU A 36 -2.76 -3.89 4.71
CA GLU A 36 -1.56 -3.05 4.78
C GLU A 36 -1.89 -1.76 5.54
N THR A 37 -1.03 -1.39 6.49
CA THR A 37 -1.19 -0.14 7.25
C THR A 37 0.12 0.63 7.28
N GLY A 38 0.10 1.89 6.83
CA GLY A 38 1.31 2.69 6.80
C GLY A 38 1.10 4.16 6.42
N TYR A 39 2.09 5.00 6.68
CA TYR A 39 2.07 6.43 6.29
C TYR A 39 3.25 6.77 5.39
N PRO A 40 3.35 6.22 4.16
CA PRO A 40 4.45 6.55 3.29
C PRO A 40 4.38 8.00 2.79
N ARG A 41 5.48 8.59 2.33
CA ARG A 41 5.37 9.87 1.59
C ARG A 41 4.79 9.66 0.21
N ASN A 42 5.20 8.59 -0.48
CA ASN A 42 4.66 8.17 -1.76
C ASN A 42 4.18 6.71 -1.68
N SER A 43 2.95 6.45 -2.11
CA SER A 43 2.41 5.09 -2.28
C SER A 43 2.11 4.83 -3.75
N SER A 44 2.54 3.68 -4.26
CA SER A 44 2.23 3.22 -5.63
C SER A 44 2.01 1.71 -5.65
N PRO A 45 0.96 1.24 -4.97
CA PRO A 45 0.61 -0.18 -4.94
C PRO A 45 0.14 -0.66 -6.32
N ASN A 46 0.44 -1.91 -6.65
CA ASN A 46 -0.04 -2.57 -7.87
C ASN A 46 -0.68 -3.93 -7.55
N GLY A 47 -1.91 -4.17 -8.00
CA GLY A 47 -2.55 -5.48 -7.82
C GLY A 47 -2.81 -5.83 -6.35
N VAL A 48 -3.36 -4.90 -5.58
CA VAL A 48 -3.67 -5.12 -4.15
C VAL A 48 -5.11 -5.58 -4.01
N MET A 49 -5.31 -6.69 -3.31
CA MET A 49 -6.62 -7.20 -2.90
C MET A 49 -6.75 -7.20 -1.38
N GLY A 50 -7.59 -6.32 -0.83
CA GLY A 50 -7.82 -6.27 0.62
C GLY A 50 -8.01 -4.87 1.17
N ILE A 51 -7.42 -4.55 2.33
CA ILE A 51 -7.58 -3.25 2.99
C ILE A 51 -6.23 -2.55 3.08
N GLU A 52 -6.13 -1.37 2.49
CA GLU A 52 -4.98 -0.49 2.64
C GLU A 52 -5.39 0.73 3.48
N THR A 53 -4.66 1.01 4.55
CA THR A 53 -4.88 2.19 5.40
C THR A 53 -3.62 3.03 5.45
N GLY A 54 -3.69 4.27 4.96
CA GLY A 54 -2.54 5.15 4.96
C GLY A 54 -2.80 6.56 4.44
N TYR A 55 -1.89 7.49 4.76
CA TYR A 55 -2.05 8.91 4.40
C TYR A 55 -0.83 9.43 3.65
N PRO A 56 -0.60 8.96 2.42
CA PRO A 56 0.56 9.40 1.67
C PRO A 56 0.45 10.84 1.19
N ARG A 57 1.56 11.52 0.92
CA ARG A 57 1.49 12.81 0.22
C ARG A 57 1.06 12.61 -1.23
N ASN A 58 1.61 11.60 -1.89
CA ASN A 58 1.24 11.21 -3.25
C ASN A 58 0.81 9.75 -3.27
N SER A 59 -0.36 9.45 -3.84
CA SER A 59 -0.85 8.09 -4.08
C SER A 59 -1.06 7.86 -5.58
N SER A 60 -0.55 6.76 -6.11
CA SER A 60 -0.76 6.34 -7.51
C SER A 60 -1.02 4.83 -7.58
N PRO A 61 -2.14 4.34 -7.02
CA PRO A 61 -2.47 2.93 -7.02
C PRO A 61 -2.84 2.45 -8.43
N ASN A 62 -2.51 1.20 -8.73
CA ASN A 62 -2.91 0.52 -9.96
C ASN A 62 -3.54 -0.85 -9.67
N GLY A 63 -4.75 -1.11 -10.16
CA GLY A 63 -5.37 -2.44 -9.99
C GLY A 63 -5.62 -2.80 -8.53
N VAL A 64 -6.21 -1.88 -7.76
CA VAL A 64 -6.61 -2.15 -6.37
C VAL A 64 -8.06 -2.64 -6.37
N MET A 65 -8.29 -3.80 -5.75
CA MET A 65 -9.61 -4.40 -5.51
C MET A 65 -9.80 -4.52 -4.00
N GLY A 66 -10.50 -3.56 -3.39
CA GLY A 66 -10.66 -3.56 -1.93
C GLY A 66 -10.95 -2.19 -1.35
N ILE A 67 -10.63 -2.02 -0.06
CA ILE A 67 -10.89 -0.79 0.68
C ILE A 67 -9.57 -0.04 0.86
N GLU A 68 -9.41 1.08 0.18
CA GLU A 68 -8.37 2.06 0.45
C GLU A 68 -8.92 3.14 1.39
N THR A 69 -8.25 3.33 2.53
CA THR A 69 -8.60 4.35 3.53
C THR A 69 -7.44 5.31 3.70
N GLY A 70 -7.60 6.52 3.15
CA GLY A 70 -6.52 7.50 3.13
C GLY A 70 -6.93 8.85 2.56
N TYR A 71 -6.19 9.89 2.92
CA TYR A 71 -6.37 11.24 2.37
C TYR A 71 -5.08 11.76 1.76
N PRO A 72 -4.72 11.29 0.55
CA PRO A 72 -3.55 11.78 -0.12
C PRO A 72 -3.69 13.23 -0.56
N ARG A 73 -2.58 13.98 -0.53
CA ARG A 73 -2.57 15.37 -1.04
C ARG A 73 -2.67 15.40 -2.56
N ASN A 74 -2.01 14.48 -3.24
CA ASN A 74 -2.16 14.23 -4.67
C ASN A 74 -2.51 12.75 -4.88
N SER A 75 -3.55 12.48 -5.66
CA SER A 75 -3.96 11.13 -6.02
C SER A 75 -4.06 10.99 -7.54
N SER A 76 -3.53 9.89 -8.08
CA SER A 76 -3.64 9.55 -9.50
C SER A 76 -3.84 8.04 -9.67
N PRO A 77 -5.00 7.51 -9.25
CA PRO A 77 -5.32 6.10 -9.36
C PRO A 77 -5.54 5.68 -10.82
N ASN A 78 -5.17 4.44 -11.16
CA ASN A 78 -5.46 3.85 -12.46
C ASN A 78 -6.03 2.43 -12.29
N GLY A 79 -7.31 2.24 -12.60
CA GLY A 79 -7.97 0.93 -12.44
C GLY A 79 -8.18 0.54 -10.99
N VAL A 80 -8.84 1.40 -10.20
CA VAL A 80 -9.37 1.06 -8.87
C VAL A 80 -10.82 0.60 -9.07
N MET A 81 -11.15 -0.59 -8.56
CA MET A 81 -12.51 -1.19 -8.65
C MET A 81 -13.09 -1.45 -7.26
#